data_AF-A0A1Q9GU75-F1
#
_entry.id   AF-A0A1Q9GU75-F1
#
_cell.length_a   1.000
_cell.length_b   1.000
_cell.length_c   1.000
_cell.angle_alpha   90.00
_cell.angle_beta   90.00
_cell.angle_gamma   90.00
#
_symmetry.space_group_name_H-M   'P 1'
#
loop_
_entity.id
_entity.type
_entity.pdbx_description
1 polymer ?
#
loop_
_entity_poly.entity_id
_entity_poly.type
_entity_poly.pdbx_seq_one_letter_code
_entity_poly.pdbx_strand_id
1 'polypeptide(L)'
;MAKISAEQRAANKAQFDEVIVEMFWESGWDSITLNNVSDRLGIRKSTVQNYYPNKKDFGEALKGKVLPVILDCLDLTNSEEFKISWEIAMKTDQRFRRVVHLLVSNATSEATSALTVGGVVRLRHLLADKWASDKVANDTINWVLGLSVISLAEKT
;
A
#
# COMPACT_ATOMS: atom_id res chain seq x y z
N MET A 1 29.86 6.45 18.06
CA MET A 1 28.67 7.26 17.70
C MET A 1 27.84 7.44 18.95
N ALA A 2 27.47 8.66 19.31
CA ALA A 2 26.63 8.92 20.49
C ALA A 2 25.28 8.22 20.33
N LYS A 3 24.83 7.51 21.36
CA LYS A 3 23.54 6.82 21.39
C LYS A 3 22.45 7.89 21.43
N ILE A 4 21.71 8.06 20.34
CA ILE A 4 20.54 8.94 20.31
C ILE A 4 19.49 8.46 21.32
N SER A 5 18.73 9.38 21.91
CA SER A 5 17.63 9.04 22.80
C SER A 5 16.52 8.28 22.05
N ALA A 6 15.68 7.55 22.78
CA ALA A 6 14.52 6.89 22.20
C ALA A 6 13.55 7.90 21.55
N GLU A 7 13.36 9.06 22.17
CA GLU A 7 12.55 10.16 21.65
C GLU A 7 13.11 10.70 20.34
N GLN A 8 14.41 10.96 20.26
CA GLN A 8 15.04 11.44 19.03
C GLN A 8 14.94 10.39 17.92
N ARG A 9 15.06 9.10 18.25
CA ARG A 9 14.87 8.01 17.28
C ARG A 9 13.44 7.98 16.75
N ALA A 10 12.44 8.19 17.61
CA ALA A 10 11.04 8.24 17.20
C ALA A 10 10.75 9.45 16.31
N ALA A 11 11.27 10.64 16.66
CA ALA A 11 11.15 11.85 15.84
C ALA A 11 11.77 11.66 14.44
N ASN A 12 12.99 11.11 14.37
CA ASN A 12 13.62 10.79 13.10
C ASN A 12 12.81 9.78 12.29
N LYS A 13 12.27 8.73 12.94
CA LYS A 13 11.46 7.72 12.26
C LYS A 13 10.21 8.34 11.64
N ALA A 14 9.52 9.25 12.35
CA ALA A 14 8.35 9.94 11.84
C ALA A 14 8.67 10.78 10.60
N GLN A 15 9.76 11.57 10.65
CA GLN A 15 10.22 12.34 9.50
C GLN A 15 10.56 11.44 8.29
N PHE A 16 11.22 10.30 8.54
CA PHE A 16 11.56 9.37 7.46
C PHE A 16 10.30 8.73 6.87
N ASP A 17 9.30 8.41 7.69
CA ASP A 17 8.02 7.85 7.26
C ASP A 17 7.23 8.83 6.38
N GLU A 18 7.27 10.13 6.67
CA GLU A 18 6.67 11.17 5.83
C GLU A 18 7.32 11.18 4.44
N VAL A 19 8.65 11.18 4.37
CA VAL A 19 9.37 11.15 3.10
C VAL A 19 9.08 9.87 2.30
N ILE A 20 8.98 8.71 2.96
CA ILE A 20 8.62 7.45 2.30
C ILE A 20 7.21 7.54 1.71
N VAL A 21 6.26 8.16 2.42
CA VAL A 21 4.88 8.36 1.94
C VAL A 21 4.86 9.30 0.73
N GLU A 22 5.61 10.40 0.76
CA GLU A 22 5.75 11.29 -0.40
C GLU A 22 6.30 10.54 -1.61
N MET A 23 7.42 9.84 -1.43
CA MET A 23 8.04 9.03 -2.49
C MET A 23 7.07 7.98 -3.05
N PHE A 24 6.26 7.36 -2.19
CA PHE A 24 5.25 6.40 -2.63
C PHE A 24 4.24 7.03 -3.58
N TRP A 25 3.71 8.21 -3.24
CA TRP A 25 2.72 8.88 -4.09
C TRP A 25 3.33 9.48 -5.36
N GLU A 26 4.57 9.99 -5.27
CA GLU A 26 5.31 10.55 -6.41
C GLU A 26 5.72 9.46 -7.41
N SER A 27 6.33 8.37 -6.93
CA SER A 27 7.09 7.43 -7.76
C SER A 27 6.66 5.97 -7.63
N GLY A 28 5.89 5.61 -6.60
CA GLY A 28 5.32 4.27 -6.40
C GLY A 28 6.24 3.29 -5.67
N TRP A 29 5.70 2.13 -5.32
CA TRP A 29 6.34 1.15 -4.43
C TRP A 29 7.69 0.61 -4.92
N ASP A 30 7.87 0.43 -6.23
CA ASP A 30 9.12 -0.11 -6.78
C ASP A 30 10.29 0.84 -6.59
N SER A 31 10.02 2.14 -6.61
CA SER A 31 11.02 3.19 -6.42
C SER A 31 11.51 3.30 -4.97
N ILE A 32 10.78 2.72 -4.00
CA ILE A 32 11.15 2.79 -2.59
C ILE A 32 12.20 1.71 -2.31
N THR A 33 13.46 2.11 -2.45
CA THR A 33 14.63 1.30 -2.16
C THR A 33 15.50 1.97 -1.10
N LEU A 34 16.35 1.20 -0.41
CA LEU A 34 17.30 1.76 0.54
C LEU A 34 18.16 2.87 -0.07
N ASN A 35 18.56 2.75 -1.33
CA ASN A 35 19.35 3.75 -2.03
C ASN A 35 18.52 5.03 -2.26
N ASN A 36 17.35 4.90 -2.88
CA ASN A 36 16.54 6.08 -3.23
C ASN A 36 16.05 6.84 -1.98
N VAL A 37 15.71 6.13 -0.90
CA VAL A 37 15.34 6.75 0.38
C VAL A 37 16.54 7.45 1.01
N SER A 38 17.73 6.85 0.93
CA SER A 38 18.99 7.45 1.39
C SER A 38 19.27 8.75 0.66
N ASP A 39 19.11 8.76 -0.67
CA ASP A 39 19.35 9.91 -1.52
C ASP A 39 18.34 11.03 -1.25
N ARG A 40 17.04 10.70 -1.15
CA ARG A 40 15.97 11.67 -0.85
C ARG A 40 16.14 12.32 0.54
N LEU A 41 16.61 11.56 1.53
CA LEU A 41 16.84 12.06 2.89
C LEU A 41 18.21 12.74 3.09
N GLY A 42 19.14 12.59 2.14
CA GLY A 42 20.52 13.09 2.29
C GLY A 42 21.30 12.41 3.43
N ILE A 43 20.93 11.19 3.82
CA ILE A 43 21.60 10.42 4.88
C ILE A 43 22.31 9.19 4.30
N ARG A 44 23.09 8.49 5.11
CA ARG A 44 23.77 7.25 4.67
C ARG A 44 22.79 6.09 4.56
N LYS A 45 23.01 5.21 3.58
CA LYS A 45 22.22 3.98 3.39
C LYS A 45 22.18 3.10 4.63
N SER A 46 23.31 2.96 5.33
CA SER A 46 23.38 2.20 6.58
C SER A 46 22.54 2.83 7.68
N THR A 47 22.38 4.15 7.70
CA THR A 47 21.45 4.83 8.61
C THR A 47 20.01 4.45 8.27
N VAL A 48 19.60 4.51 7.00
CA VAL A 48 18.25 4.07 6.59
C VAL A 48 18.01 2.61 6.98
N GLN A 49 18.96 1.72 6.69
CA GLN A 49 18.86 0.30 6.99
C GLN A 49 18.71 0.01 8.49
N ASN A 50 19.29 0.83 9.37
CA ASN A 50 19.10 0.72 10.82
C ASN A 50 17.67 1.02 11.29
N TYR A 51 16.89 1.78 10.51
CA TYR A 51 15.46 2.05 10.77
C TYR A 51 14.55 1.10 9.98
N TYR A 52 14.98 0.67 8.79
CA TYR A 52 14.24 -0.18 7.85
C TYR A 52 15.14 -1.33 7.38
N PRO A 53 15.23 -2.43 8.13
CA PRO A 53 16.14 -3.52 7.80
C PRO A 53 15.90 -4.10 6.40
N ASN A 54 14.63 -4.17 5.99
CA ASN A 54 14.20 -4.74 4.72
C ASN A 54 13.17 -3.84 4.02
N LYS A 55 12.93 -4.09 2.71
CA LYS A 55 11.95 -3.32 1.93
C LYS A 55 10.53 -3.36 2.52
N LYS A 56 10.11 -4.51 3.09
CA LYS A 56 8.80 -4.65 3.73
C LYS A 56 8.58 -3.69 4.91
N ASP A 57 9.66 -3.28 5.59
CA ASP A 57 9.58 -2.37 6.74
C ASP A 57 9.16 -0.94 6.32
N PHE A 58 9.39 -0.56 5.05
CA PHE A 58 8.83 0.67 4.50
C PHE A 58 7.30 0.63 4.41
N GLY A 59 6.69 -0.57 4.35
CA GLY A 59 5.24 -0.71 4.36
C GLY A 59 4.59 -0.18 5.63
N GLU A 60 5.29 -0.22 6.77
CA GLU A 60 4.76 0.35 8.02
C GLU A 60 4.56 1.87 7.94
N ALA A 61 5.36 2.59 7.14
CA ALA A 61 5.19 4.02 6.89
C ALA A 61 3.85 4.35 6.21
N LEU A 62 3.34 3.40 5.41
CA LEU A 62 2.12 3.51 4.61
C LEU A 62 0.86 3.07 5.37
N LYS A 63 1.03 2.46 6.55
CA LYS A 63 -0.06 1.94 7.36
C LYS A 63 -1.04 3.05 7.75
N GLY A 64 -2.33 2.78 7.52
CA GLY A 64 -3.41 3.74 7.79
C GLY A 64 -3.51 4.89 6.78
N LYS A 65 -2.55 5.05 5.86
CA LYS A 65 -2.53 6.15 4.88
C LYS A 65 -3.04 5.75 3.50
N VAL A 66 -2.92 4.47 3.14
CA VAL A 66 -3.30 3.97 1.80
C VAL A 66 -4.76 3.52 1.69
N LEU A 67 -5.35 2.99 2.76
CA LEU A 67 -6.73 2.49 2.75
C LEU A 67 -7.77 3.60 2.49
N PRO A 68 -7.67 4.80 3.10
CA PRO A 68 -8.60 5.88 2.81
C PRO A 68 -8.64 6.22 1.31
N VAL A 69 -7.47 6.27 0.65
CA VAL A 69 -7.37 6.55 -0.79
C VAL A 69 -8.08 5.49 -1.63
N ILE A 70 -8.01 4.21 -1.24
CA ILE A 70 -8.80 3.15 -1.91
C ILE A 70 -10.29 3.44 -1.74
N LEU A 71 -10.74 3.66 -0.50
CA LEU A 71 -12.16 3.80 -0.18
C LEU A 71 -12.79 5.04 -0.80
N ASP A 72 -12.04 6.13 -0.94
CA ASP A 72 -12.51 7.37 -1.58
C ASP A 72 -12.82 7.18 -3.08
N CYS A 73 -12.26 6.16 -3.72
CA CYS A 73 -12.48 5.84 -5.13
C CYS A 73 -13.58 4.79 -5.37
N LEU A 74 -14.13 4.18 -4.33
CA LEU A 74 -14.98 2.99 -4.46
C LEU A 74 -16.41 3.24 -4.04
N ASP A 75 -17.34 2.72 -4.84
CA ASP A 75 -18.75 2.64 -4.50
C ASP A 75 -19.02 1.34 -3.73
N LEU A 76 -19.47 1.47 -2.48
CA LEU A 76 -19.75 0.34 -1.59
C LEU A 76 -21.23 -0.04 -1.55
N THR A 77 -22.07 0.52 -2.42
CA THR A 77 -23.52 0.33 -2.42
C THR A 77 -23.89 -1.13 -2.64
N ASN A 78 -23.28 -1.77 -3.63
CA ASN A 78 -23.44 -3.20 -3.92
C ASN A 78 -22.22 -3.73 -4.70
N SER A 79 -22.18 -5.05 -4.92
CA SER A 79 -21.07 -5.73 -5.62
C SER A 79 -20.83 -5.23 -7.04
N GLU A 80 -21.88 -4.84 -7.76
CA GLU A 80 -21.76 -4.42 -9.16
C GLU A 80 -21.20 -3.00 -9.27
N GLU A 81 -21.73 -2.06 -8.48
CA GLU A 81 -21.19 -0.69 -8.40
C GLU A 81 -19.75 -0.67 -7.88
N PHE A 82 -19.42 -1.59 -6.95
CA PHE A 82 -18.05 -1.76 -6.49
C PHE A 82 -17.10 -2.20 -7.60
N LYS A 83 -17.51 -3.17 -8.43
CA LYS A 83 -16.68 -3.63 -9.56
C LYS A 83 -16.50 -2.53 -10.59
N ILE A 84 -17.58 -1.80 -10.92
CA ILE A 84 -17.56 -0.70 -11.88
C ILE A 84 -16.63 0.42 -11.37
N SER A 85 -16.82 0.88 -10.14
CA SER A 85 -15.98 1.93 -9.54
C SER A 85 -14.51 1.50 -9.40
N TRP A 86 -14.24 0.23 -9.07
CA TRP A 86 -12.87 -0.31 -9.05
C TRP A 86 -12.22 -0.28 -10.43
N GLU A 87 -12.92 -0.73 -11.47
CA GLU A 87 -12.40 -0.73 -12.84
C GLU A 87 -12.13 0.69 -13.34
N ILE A 88 -13.05 1.62 -13.07
CA ILE A 88 -12.86 3.04 -13.37
C ILE A 88 -11.62 3.57 -12.64
N ALA A 89 -11.52 3.35 -11.33
CA ALA A 89 -10.39 3.83 -10.52
C ALA A 89 -9.05 3.26 -11.01
N MET A 90 -8.99 1.98 -11.41
CA MET A 90 -7.81 1.40 -12.05
C MET A 90 -7.42 2.14 -13.33
N LYS A 91 -8.37 2.62 -14.13
CA LYS A 91 -8.10 3.34 -15.39
C LYS A 91 -7.78 4.81 -15.18
N THR A 92 -8.49 5.49 -14.28
CA THR A 92 -8.46 6.95 -14.17
C THR A 92 -7.59 7.48 -13.04
N ASP A 93 -7.42 6.73 -11.94
CA ASP A 93 -6.74 7.22 -10.74
C ASP A 93 -5.36 6.58 -10.55
N GLN A 94 -4.31 7.40 -10.68
CA GLN A 94 -2.94 6.96 -10.50
C GLN A 94 -2.62 6.54 -9.06
N ARG A 95 -3.20 7.22 -8.06
CA ARG A 95 -2.97 6.89 -6.65
C ARG A 95 -3.59 5.53 -6.34
N PHE A 96 -4.81 5.28 -6.82
CA PHE A 96 -5.47 3.99 -6.71
C PHE A 96 -4.61 2.87 -7.31
N ARG A 97 -4.16 3.04 -8.56
CA ARG A 97 -3.25 2.08 -9.21
C ARG A 97 -1.98 1.81 -8.41
N ARG A 98 -1.36 2.84 -7.82
CA ARG A 98 -0.16 2.68 -6.99
C ARG A 98 -0.41 1.83 -5.75
N VAL A 99 -1.57 2.01 -5.10
CA VAL A 99 -1.93 1.20 -3.94
C VAL A 99 -2.23 -0.24 -4.34
N VAL A 100 -2.94 -0.46 -5.45
CA VAL A 100 -3.19 -1.81 -5.97
C VAL A 100 -1.87 -2.50 -6.36
N HIS A 101 -0.95 -1.79 -7.01
CA HIS A 101 0.38 -2.30 -7.34
C HIS A 101 1.19 -2.69 -6.09
N LEU A 102 1.13 -1.87 -5.03
CA LEU A 102 1.72 -2.18 -3.73
C LEU A 102 1.16 -3.49 -3.15
N LEU A 103 -0.17 -3.67 -3.21
CA LEU A 103 -0.83 -4.88 -2.70
C LEU A 103 -0.38 -6.12 -3.46
N VAL A 104 -0.42 -6.07 -4.80
CA VAL A 104 -0.03 -7.19 -5.67
C VAL A 104 1.44 -7.54 -5.50
N SER A 105 2.33 -6.54 -5.56
CA SER A 105 3.77 -6.73 -5.44
C SER A 105 4.19 -7.34 -4.10
N ASN A 106 3.54 -6.91 -3.01
CA ASN A 106 3.81 -7.48 -1.70
C ASN A 106 3.21 -8.89 -1.55
N ALA A 107 2.05 -9.18 -2.16
CA ALA A 107 1.42 -10.50 -2.11
C ALA A 107 2.26 -11.59 -2.79
N THR A 108 3.04 -11.22 -3.81
CA THR A 108 3.94 -12.14 -4.53
C THR A 108 5.37 -12.14 -4.00
N SER A 109 5.67 -11.37 -2.95
CA SER A 109 7.01 -11.33 -2.35
C SER A 109 7.24 -12.52 -1.42
N GLU A 110 8.48 -13.00 -1.30
CA GLU A 110 8.86 -14.13 -0.42
C GLU A 110 8.51 -13.88 1.07
N ALA A 111 8.33 -12.61 1.46
CA ALA A 111 7.95 -12.19 2.79
C ALA A 111 6.81 -11.19 2.73
N THR A 112 5.60 -11.66 2.38
CA THR A 112 4.38 -10.86 2.37
C THR A 112 4.25 -10.07 3.68
N SER A 113 4.17 -8.75 3.56
CA SER A 113 4.01 -7.89 4.74
C SER A 113 2.68 -8.19 5.43
N ALA A 114 2.67 -8.19 6.77
CA ALA A 114 1.43 -8.31 7.56
C ALA A 114 0.43 -7.20 7.21
N LEU A 115 0.93 -6.04 6.74
CA LEU A 115 0.14 -4.94 6.22
C LEU A 115 -0.74 -5.37 5.02
N THR A 116 -0.15 -6.04 4.03
CA THR A 116 -0.84 -6.47 2.81
C THR A 116 -1.93 -7.48 3.11
N VAL A 117 -1.62 -8.51 3.90
CA VAL A 117 -2.61 -9.51 4.35
C VAL A 117 -3.73 -8.84 5.13
N GLY A 118 -3.38 -8.01 6.12
CA GLY A 118 -4.36 -7.29 6.92
C GLY A 118 -5.21 -6.31 6.11
N GLY A 119 -4.66 -5.69 5.07
CA GLY A 119 -5.38 -4.77 4.18
C GLY A 119 -6.51 -5.47 3.41
N VAL A 120 -6.19 -6.58 2.73
CA VAL A 120 -7.18 -7.36 1.97
C VAL A 120 -8.23 -7.96 2.89
N VAL A 121 -7.82 -8.52 4.04
CA VAL A 121 -8.76 -9.07 5.03
C VAL A 121 -9.71 -8.00 5.58
N ARG A 122 -9.21 -6.80 5.89
CA ARG A 122 -10.04 -5.68 6.36
C ARG A 122 -11.04 -5.22 5.31
N LEU A 123 -10.60 -5.06 4.05
CA LEU A 123 -11.50 -4.67 2.97
C LEU A 123 -12.60 -5.72 2.76
N ARG A 124 -12.24 -7.01 2.77
CA ARG A 124 -13.19 -8.12 2.64
C ARG A 124 -14.23 -8.14 3.77
N HIS A 125 -13.81 -7.97 5.03
CA HIS A 125 -14.75 -7.89 6.16
C HIS A 125 -15.66 -6.67 6.04
N LEU A 126 -15.12 -5.51 5.67
CA LEU A 126 -15.91 -4.29 5.46
C LEU A 126 -17.00 -4.50 4.39
N LEU A 127 -16.69 -5.18 3.29
CA LEU A 127 -17.67 -5.50 2.25
C LEU A 127 -18.69 -6.56 2.72
N ALA A 128 -18.24 -7.58 3.45
CA ALA A 128 -19.12 -8.61 4.00
C ALA A 128 -20.16 -7.99 4.95
N ASP A 129 -19.73 -7.07 5.81
CA ASP A 129 -20.60 -6.32 6.71
C ASP A 129 -21.58 -5.41 5.94
N LYS A 130 -21.08 -4.70 4.92
CA LYS A 130 -21.91 -3.78 4.11
C LYS A 130 -22.98 -4.48 3.29
N TRP A 131 -22.68 -5.65 2.74
CA TRP A 131 -23.57 -6.40 1.85
C TRP A 131 -24.26 -7.58 2.54
N ALA A 132 -24.04 -7.75 3.85
CA ALA A 132 -24.53 -8.86 4.65
C ALA A 132 -24.27 -10.24 4.01
N SER A 133 -23.11 -10.41 3.34
CA SER A 133 -22.78 -11.64 2.62
C SER A 133 -21.27 -11.82 2.42
N ASP A 134 -20.69 -12.75 3.20
CA ASP A 134 -19.30 -13.18 3.02
C ASP A 134 -19.03 -13.72 1.62
N LYS A 135 -19.98 -14.49 1.07
CA LYS A 135 -19.83 -15.09 -0.26
C LYS A 135 -19.70 -14.01 -1.33
N VAL A 136 -20.61 -13.03 -1.34
CA VAL A 136 -20.58 -11.94 -2.32
C VAL A 136 -19.31 -11.10 -2.16
N ALA A 137 -18.91 -10.79 -0.92
CA ALA A 137 -17.68 -10.06 -0.65
C ALA A 137 -16.43 -10.81 -1.16
N ASN A 138 -16.31 -12.12 -0.87
CA ASN A 138 -15.19 -12.95 -1.31
C ASN A 138 -15.12 -13.04 -2.84
N ASP A 139 -16.25 -13.35 -3.50
CA ASP A 139 -16.31 -13.48 -4.96
C ASP A 139 -15.94 -12.14 -5.64
N THR A 140 -16.39 -11.02 -5.07
CA THR A 140 -16.10 -9.68 -5.59
C THR A 140 -14.64 -9.31 -5.44
N ILE A 141 -14.04 -9.54 -4.25
CA ILE A 141 -12.62 -9.27 -4.00
C ILE A 141 -11.74 -10.10 -4.93
N ASN A 142 -12.02 -11.39 -5.08
CA ASN A 142 -11.28 -12.26 -5.98
C ASN A 142 -11.35 -11.76 -7.44
N TRP A 143 -12.54 -11.30 -7.87
CA TRP A 143 -12.72 -10.75 -9.20
C TRP A 143 -11.92 -9.46 -9.41
N VAL A 144 -12.04 -8.46 -8.52
CA VAL A 144 -11.34 -7.18 -8.72
C VAL A 144 -9.83 -7.31 -8.58
N LEU A 145 -9.33 -8.23 -7.75
CA LEU A 145 -7.89 -8.50 -7.64
C LEU A 145 -7.37 -9.23 -8.90
N GLY A 146 -8.15 -10.14 -9.47
CA GLY A 146 -7.83 -10.75 -10.77
C GLY A 146 -7.76 -9.72 -11.90
N LEU A 147 -8.80 -8.87 -12.01
CA LEU A 147 -8.82 -7.73 -12.92
C LEU A 147 -7.58 -6.85 -12.73
N SER A 148 -7.25 -6.53 -11.48
CA SER A 148 -6.14 -5.65 -11.14
C SER A 148 -4.79 -6.17 -11.65
N VAL A 149 -4.54 -7.47 -11.53
CA VAL A 149 -3.30 -8.09 -12.05
C VAL A 149 -3.22 -7.97 -13.57
N ILE A 150 -4.34 -8.22 -14.27
CA ILE A 150 -4.41 -8.09 -15.73
C ILE A 150 -4.17 -6.63 -16.14
N SER A 151 -4.87 -5.67 -15.52
CA SER A 151 -4.71 -4.24 -15.82
C SER A 151 -3.29 -3.73 -15.55
N LEU A 152 -2.61 -4.23 -14.51
CA LEU A 152 -1.21 -3.87 -14.25
C LEU A 152 -0.25 -4.48 -15.28
N ALA A 153 -0.56 -5.67 -15.81
CA ALA A 153 0.24 -6.34 -16.83
C ALA A 153 0.11 -5.68 -18.21
N GLU A 154 -1.07 -5.16 -18.54
CA GLU A 154 -1.38 -4.56 -19.85
C GLU A 154 -0.68 -3.21 -20.11
N LYS A 155 -0.09 -2.58 -19.08
CA LYS A 155 0.69 -1.32 -19.15
C LYS A 155 0.24 -0.40 -20.30
N THR A 156 -0.96 0.17 -20.17
CA THR A 156 -1.40 1.28 -21.01
C THR A 156 -0.94 2.61 -20.43
#